data_AF-A0AAW1S8N8-F1
#
_entry.id   AF-A0AAW1S8N8-F1
#
_cell.length_a   1.000
_cell.length_b   1.000
_cell.length_c   1.000
_cell.angle_alpha   90.00
_cell.angle_beta   90.00
_cell.angle_gamma   90.00
#
_symmetry.space_group_name_H-M   'P 1'
#
loop_
_entity.id
_entity.type
_entity.pdbx_description
1 polymer ?
#
loop_
_entity_poly.entity_id
_entity_poly.type
_entity_poly.pdbx_seq_one_letter_code
_entity_poly.pdbx_strand_id
1 'polypeptide(L)'
;MAAYVKKDPAYQEALLAKRIEFVQRLKADLADSNSVAAQTVAAYTELIDELVKDVAVEVHRGVNIGLDDLRNVEANRELPPTSAVPGRSAKVDVFGQVISQQVDDVRCKHCKRLINGSRFAQHLEKCLGKGRNAARAANRRLAL
;
A
#
# COMPACT_ATOMS: atom_id res chain seq x y z
N MET A 1 26.50 31.39 -32.95
CA MET A 1 25.70 32.36 -32.18
C MET A 1 24.53 32.78 -33.05
N ALA A 2 23.33 32.20 -32.85
CA ALA A 2 22.16 32.49 -33.65
C ALA A 2 21.66 33.91 -33.35
N ALA A 3 21.57 34.76 -34.38
CA ALA A 3 21.10 36.13 -34.27
C ALA A 3 19.65 36.16 -33.77
N TYR A 4 19.40 36.91 -32.70
CA TYR A 4 18.05 37.18 -32.19
C TYR A 4 17.26 37.96 -33.24
N VAL A 5 16.34 37.30 -33.92
CA VAL A 5 15.41 37.95 -34.86
C VAL A 5 14.40 38.74 -34.04
N LYS A 6 14.57 40.07 -33.99
CA LYS A 6 13.56 41.00 -33.43
C LYS A 6 12.26 40.78 -34.21
N LYS A 7 11.28 40.11 -33.58
CA LYS A 7 9.95 39.96 -34.18
C LYS A 7 9.35 41.34 -34.38
N ASP A 8 8.70 41.53 -35.53
CA ASP A 8 8.05 42.78 -35.92
C ASP A 8 7.20 43.34 -34.75
N PRO A 9 7.41 44.59 -34.31
CA PRO A 9 6.66 45.20 -33.21
C PRO A 9 5.15 45.14 -33.45
N ALA A 10 4.68 45.32 -34.69
CA ALA A 10 3.26 45.24 -35.01
C ALA A 10 2.70 43.82 -34.78
N TYR A 11 3.50 42.79 -35.09
CA TYR A 11 3.14 41.40 -34.80
C TYR A 11 3.09 41.12 -33.29
N GLN A 12 4.02 41.69 -32.51
CA GLN A 12 4.01 41.56 -31.05
C GLN A 12 2.78 42.24 -30.42
N GLU A 13 2.46 43.46 -30.86
CA GLU A 13 1.27 44.19 -30.38
C GLU A 13 -0.02 43.43 -30.70
N ALA A 14 -0.16 42.90 -31.93
CA ALA A 14 -1.31 42.09 -32.30
C ALA A 14 -1.43 40.79 -31.49
N LEU A 15 -0.30 40.12 -31.20
CA LEU A 15 -0.27 38.92 -30.36
C LEU A 15 -0.65 39.23 -28.91
N LEU A 16 -0.12 40.32 -28.36
CA LEU A 16 -0.44 40.78 -27.01
C LEU A 16 -1.92 41.14 -26.89
N ALA A 17 -2.47 41.87 -27.86
CA ALA A 17 -3.90 42.22 -27.89
C ALA A 17 -4.79 40.97 -27.84
N LYS A 18 -4.49 39.94 -28.65
CA LYS A 18 -5.24 38.67 -28.63
C LYS A 18 -5.14 37.94 -27.29
N ARG A 19 -3.97 37.94 -26.65
CA ARG A 19 -3.78 37.32 -25.33
C ARG A 19 -4.54 38.07 -24.24
N ILE A 20 -4.52 39.39 -24.27
CA ILE A 20 -5.27 40.24 -23.34
C ILE A 20 -6.77 39.99 -23.51
N GLU A 21 -7.26 39.96 -24.75
CA GLU A 21 -8.66 39.66 -25.04
C GLU A 21 -9.08 38.28 -24.51
N PHE A 22 -8.24 37.26 -24.71
CA PHE A 22 -8.48 35.92 -24.17
C PHE A 22 -8.56 35.93 -22.64
N VAL A 23 -7.62 36.58 -21.96
CA VAL A 23 -7.60 36.67 -20.49
C VAL A 23 -8.80 37.44 -19.97
N GLN A 24 -9.20 38.53 -20.64
CA GLN A 24 -10.39 39.30 -20.29
C GLN A 24 -11.66 38.47 -20.41
N ARG A 25 -11.79 37.68 -21.47
CA ARG A 25 -12.92 36.77 -21.67
C ARG A 25 -12.96 35.69 -20.60
N LEU A 26 -11.85 35.02 -20.34
CA LEU A 26 -11.75 34.02 -19.27
C LEU A 26 -12.09 34.62 -17.90
N LYS A 27 -11.62 35.85 -17.62
CA LYS A 27 -11.97 36.56 -16.39
C LYS A 27 -13.46 36.84 -16.29
N ALA A 28 -14.10 37.25 -17.38
CA ALA A 28 -15.54 37.49 -17.41
C ALA A 28 -16.32 36.18 -17.17
N ASP A 29 -15.92 35.10 -17.85
CA ASP A 29 -16.53 33.78 -17.66
C ASP A 29 -16.38 33.33 -16.20
N LEU A 30 -15.20 33.45 -15.59
CA LEU A 30 -14.98 33.09 -14.19
C LEU A 30 -15.72 34.00 -13.18
N ALA A 31 -16.07 35.22 -13.56
CA ALA A 31 -16.82 36.13 -12.71
C ALA A 31 -18.34 35.84 -12.72
N ASP A 32 -18.85 35.22 -13.78
CA ASP A 32 -20.23 34.76 -13.84
C ASP A 32 -20.36 33.36 -13.22
N SER A 33 -21.02 33.27 -12.07
CA SER A 33 -21.23 32.02 -11.34
C SER A 33 -22.06 30.98 -12.12
N ASN A 34 -22.82 31.42 -13.13
CA ASN A 34 -23.59 30.52 -13.99
C ASN A 34 -22.81 30.03 -15.21
N SER A 35 -21.60 30.55 -15.43
CA SER A 35 -20.79 30.08 -16.54
C SER A 35 -20.26 28.68 -16.28
N VAL A 36 -20.06 27.93 -17.36
CA VAL A 36 -19.44 26.60 -17.29
C VAL A 36 -18.04 26.68 -16.68
N ALA A 37 -17.26 27.72 -16.98
CA ALA A 37 -15.91 27.88 -16.44
C ALA A 37 -15.93 28.07 -14.92
N ALA A 38 -16.79 28.95 -14.40
CA ALA A 38 -16.91 29.20 -12.97
C ALA A 38 -17.42 27.96 -12.22
N GLN A 39 -18.48 27.31 -12.74
CA GLN A 39 -19.01 26.08 -12.14
C GLN A 39 -18.02 24.93 -12.16
N THR A 40 -17.23 24.80 -13.23
CA THR A 40 -16.17 23.80 -13.32
C THR A 40 -15.12 24.06 -12.24
N VAL A 41 -14.61 25.29 -12.14
CA VAL A 41 -13.60 25.62 -11.11
C VAL A 41 -14.14 25.40 -9.70
N ALA A 42 -15.40 25.79 -9.43
CA ALA A 42 -16.05 25.56 -8.14
C ALA A 42 -16.14 24.07 -7.81
N ALA A 43 -16.64 23.24 -8.73
CA ALA A 43 -16.75 21.80 -8.53
C ALA A 43 -15.40 21.14 -8.28
N TYR A 44 -14.36 21.49 -9.04
CA TYR A 44 -13.01 20.95 -8.80
C TYR A 44 -12.43 21.43 -7.47
N THR A 45 -12.71 22.66 -7.05
CA THR A 45 -12.26 23.17 -5.75
C THR A 45 -12.91 22.40 -4.61
N GLU A 46 -14.23 22.17 -4.68
CA GLU A 46 -14.96 21.36 -3.70
C GLU A 46 -14.43 19.93 -3.64
N LEU A 47 -14.19 19.29 -4.79
CA LEU A 47 -13.63 17.95 -4.84
C LEU A 47 -12.23 17.88 -4.22
N ILE A 48 -11.37 18.87 -4.49
CA ILE A 48 -10.03 18.94 -3.89
C ILE A 48 -10.14 19.13 -2.38
N ASP A 49 -11.02 20.00 -1.91
CA ASP A 49 -11.21 20.25 -0.48
C ASP A 49 -11.68 19.00 0.26
N GLU A 50 -12.62 18.24 -0.30
CA GLU A 50 -13.08 16.97 0.29
C GLU A 50 -11.95 15.92 0.30
N LEU A 51 -11.18 15.77 -0.79
CA LEU A 51 -10.04 14.85 -0.83
C LEU A 51 -8.96 15.21 0.19
N VAL A 52 -8.67 16.51 0.36
CA VAL A 52 -7.71 16.98 1.36
C VAL A 52 -8.21 16.69 2.78
N LYS A 53 -9.51 16.89 3.05
CA LYS A 53 -10.12 16.57 4.35
C LYS A 53 -10.05 15.08 4.64
N ASP A 54 -10.35 14.22 3.67
CA ASP A 54 -10.29 12.77 3.83
C ASP A 54 -8.90 12.31 4.28
N VAL A 55 -7.86 12.74 3.55
CA VAL A 55 -6.47 12.42 3.89
C VAL A 55 -6.09 13.01 5.26
N ALA A 56 -6.48 14.25 5.55
CA ALA A 56 -6.15 14.89 6.82
C ALA A 56 -6.80 14.17 8.01
N VAL A 57 -8.05 13.73 7.89
CA VAL A 57 -8.78 13.00 8.92
C VAL A 57 -8.20 11.59 9.11
N GLU A 58 -7.85 10.92 8.02
CA GLU A 58 -7.22 9.59 8.08
C GLU A 58 -5.90 9.65 8.86
N VAL A 59 -5.02 10.60 8.50
CA VAL A 59 -3.73 10.80 9.19
C VAL A 59 -3.96 11.22 10.65
N HIS A 60 -4.87 12.16 10.91
CA HIS A 60 -5.18 12.58 12.28
C HIS A 60 -5.67 11.40 13.13
N ARG A 61 -6.56 10.57 12.59
CA ARG A 61 -7.07 9.36 13.24
C ARG A 61 -5.95 8.34 13.48
N GLY A 62 -5.10 8.10 12.48
CA GLY A 62 -3.95 7.19 12.57
C GLY A 62 -3.01 7.59 13.70
N VAL A 63 -2.66 8.88 13.77
CA VAL A 63 -1.83 9.43 14.85
C VAL A 63 -2.53 9.34 16.21
N ASN A 64 -3.81 9.71 16.29
CA ASN A 64 -4.55 9.71 17.56
C ASN A 64 -4.74 8.30 18.17
N ILE A 65 -4.83 7.26 17.32
CA ILE A 65 -4.96 5.85 17.76
C ILE A 65 -3.56 5.21 17.95
N GLY A 66 -2.48 5.90 17.58
CA GLY A 66 -1.11 5.40 17.67
C GLY A 66 -0.76 4.34 16.60
N LEU A 67 -1.51 4.34 15.49
CA LEU A 67 -1.21 3.51 14.32
C LEU A 67 -0.16 4.15 13.40
N ASP A 68 -0.10 5.49 13.39
CA ASP A 68 0.90 6.26 12.66
C ASP A 68 1.72 7.12 13.64
N ASP A 69 3.03 6.88 13.71
CA ASP A 69 3.97 7.72 14.46
C ASP A 69 5.19 8.09 13.58
N LEU A 70 6.02 9.02 14.08
CA LEU A 70 7.24 9.44 13.35
C LEU A 70 8.22 8.27 13.11
N ARG A 71 8.16 7.21 13.92
CA ARG A 71 9.04 6.04 13.79
C ARG A 71 8.62 5.19 12.60
N ASN A 72 7.32 5.11 12.30
CA ASN A 72 6.82 4.46 11.09
C ASN A 72 7.30 5.17 9.82
N VAL A 73 7.44 6.50 9.84
CA VAL A 73 7.94 7.29 8.70
C VAL A 73 9.44 7.03 8.48
N GLU A 74 10.23 6.95 9.56
CA GLU A 74 11.66 6.61 9.50
C GLU A 74 11.87 5.17 9.02
N ALA A 75 11.11 4.20 9.55
CA ALA A 75 11.16 2.80 9.12
C ALA A 75 10.76 2.61 7.64
N ASN A 76 9.75 3.35 7.15
CA ASN A 76 9.36 3.33 5.74
C ASN A 76 10.33 4.04 4.80
N ARG A 77 11.14 4.97 5.31
CA ARG A 77 12.20 5.64 4.53
C ARG A 77 13.41 4.75 4.31
N GLU A 78 13.66 3.82 5.23
CA GLU A 78 14.74 2.84 5.15
C GLU A 78 14.37 1.59 4.35
N LEU A 79 13.07 1.36 4.09
CA LEU A 79 12.62 0.28 3.23
C LEU A 79 13.01 0.59 1.77
N PRO A 80 13.91 -0.20 1.14
CA PRO A 80 14.27 0.01 -0.25
C PRO A 80 13.02 -0.13 -1.13
N PRO A 81 12.88 0.68 -2.19
CA PRO A 81 11.81 0.51 -3.14
C PRO A 81 12.01 -0.85 -3.83
N THR A 82 11.22 -1.83 -3.40
CA THR A 82 10.97 -3.12 -4.07
C THR A 82 12.24 -3.90 -4.50
N SER A 83 12.66 -4.85 -3.65
CA SER A 83 13.18 -6.18 -4.03
C SER A 83 13.92 -6.32 -5.37
N ALA A 84 15.25 -6.20 -5.39
CA ALA A 84 16.09 -6.81 -6.44
C ALA A 84 17.56 -6.98 -6.00
N VAL A 85 17.88 -8.12 -5.38
CA VAL A 85 19.24 -8.69 -5.48
C VAL A 85 19.12 -10.16 -5.89
N PRO A 86 19.64 -10.57 -7.07
CA PRO A 86 19.59 -11.94 -7.53
C PRO A 86 20.71 -12.76 -6.88
N GLY A 87 20.34 -13.88 -6.26
CA GLY A 87 21.28 -14.88 -5.76
C GLY A 87 21.29 -15.00 -4.24
N ARG A 88 20.46 -15.92 -3.72
CA ARG A 88 20.37 -16.29 -2.29
C ARG A 88 19.95 -15.14 -1.36
N SER A 89 18.83 -14.50 -1.65
CA SER A 89 18.12 -13.69 -0.66
C SER A 89 17.54 -14.61 0.41
N ALA A 90 18.05 -14.48 1.64
CA ALA A 90 17.35 -14.95 2.81
C ALA A 90 15.91 -14.41 2.77
N LYS A 91 14.91 -15.28 2.91
CA LYS A 91 13.51 -14.82 2.92
C LYS A 91 13.34 -13.99 4.19
N VAL A 92 13.07 -12.70 4.04
CA VAL A 92 12.84 -11.78 5.15
C VAL A 92 11.33 -11.64 5.32
N ASP A 93 10.83 -11.70 6.56
CA ASP A 93 9.42 -11.51 6.85
C ASP A 93 8.99 -10.03 6.83
N VAL A 94 7.70 -9.76 7.07
CA VAL A 94 7.12 -8.40 7.08
C VAL A 94 7.75 -7.52 8.18
N PHE A 95 8.43 -8.11 9.17
CA PHE A 95 9.11 -7.42 10.26
C PHE A 95 10.62 -7.28 10.05
N GLY A 96 11.14 -7.62 8.86
CA GLY A 96 12.58 -7.53 8.60
C GLY A 96 13.39 -8.68 9.19
N GLN A 97 12.77 -9.72 9.75
CA GLN A 97 13.49 -10.86 10.32
C GLN A 97 13.85 -11.88 9.25
N VAL A 98 15.10 -12.34 9.27
CA VAL A 98 15.56 -13.42 8.40
C VAL A 98 14.87 -14.71 8.82
N ILE A 99 14.05 -15.27 7.93
CA ILE A 99 13.38 -16.55 8.16
C ILE A 99 14.45 -17.65 8.15
N SER A 100 14.80 -18.07 9.36
CA SER A 100 15.57 -19.27 9.64
C SER A 100 14.89 -20.48 8.98
N GLN A 101 15.64 -21.26 8.20
CA GLN A 101 15.17 -22.56 7.72
C GLN A 101 15.19 -23.64 8.82
N GLN A 102 15.77 -23.35 9.99
CA GLN A 102 15.78 -24.26 11.11
C GLN A 102 14.44 -24.20 11.83
N VAL A 103 13.77 -25.34 11.88
CA VAL A 103 12.49 -25.49 12.57
C VAL A 103 12.74 -25.99 13.99
N ASP A 104 12.26 -25.23 14.96
CA ASP A 104 12.42 -25.53 16.38
C ASP A 104 11.74 -26.83 16.81
N ASP A 105 12.28 -27.44 17.87
CA ASP A 105 11.67 -28.59 18.51
C ASP A 105 10.51 -28.16 19.41
N VAL A 106 9.35 -28.77 19.19
CA VAL A 106 8.10 -28.48 19.90
C VAL A 106 7.78 -29.62 20.87
N ARG A 107 7.48 -29.28 22.13
CA ARG A 107 7.00 -30.24 23.12
C ARG A 107 5.52 -30.53 22.92
N CYS A 108 5.17 -31.77 22.56
CA CYS A 108 3.78 -32.19 22.41
C CYS A 108 3.01 -32.05 23.73
N LYS A 109 1.90 -31.31 23.72
CA LYS A 109 1.09 -31.10 24.94
C LYS A 109 0.37 -32.38 25.41
N HIS A 110 0.14 -33.35 24.52
CA HIS A 110 -0.55 -34.61 24.79
C HIS A 110 0.37 -35.69 25.36
N CYS A 111 1.47 -36.04 24.67
CA CYS A 111 2.40 -37.10 25.12
C CYS A 111 3.71 -36.59 25.74
N LYS A 112 3.88 -35.26 25.88
CA LYS A 112 5.05 -34.57 26.47
C LYS A 112 6.41 -34.81 25.80
N ARG A 113 6.47 -35.59 24.72
CA ARG A 113 7.67 -35.85 23.92
C ARG A 113 8.10 -34.59 23.14
N LEU A 114 9.41 -34.36 23.05
CA LEU A 114 9.99 -33.35 22.16
C LEU A 114 9.96 -33.86 20.71
N ILE A 115 9.48 -33.04 19.79
CA ILE A 115 9.31 -33.40 18.37
C ILE A 115 9.79 -32.23 17.52
N ASN A 116 10.62 -32.49 16.52
CA ASN A 116 11.00 -31.45 15.57
C ASN A 116 9.76 -30.85 14.87
N GLY A 117 9.67 -29.52 14.81
CA GLY A 117 8.49 -28.84 14.31
C GLY A 117 8.12 -29.24 12.88
N SER A 118 9.10 -29.60 12.04
CA SER A 118 8.85 -30.09 10.67
C SER A 118 8.03 -31.38 10.62
N ARG A 119 8.09 -32.20 11.67
CA ARG A 119 7.39 -33.50 11.77
C ARG A 119 6.23 -33.47 12.76
N PHE A 120 5.92 -32.31 13.34
CA PHE A 120 4.90 -32.19 14.37
C PHE A 120 3.50 -32.57 13.86
N ALA A 121 3.18 -32.25 12.61
CA ALA A 121 1.91 -32.67 11.99
C ALA A 121 1.77 -34.22 11.92
N GLN A 122 2.78 -34.91 11.40
CA GLN A 122 2.81 -36.38 11.34
C GLN A 122 2.75 -37.02 12.74
N HIS A 123 3.32 -36.34 13.74
CA HIS A 123 3.23 -36.76 15.13
C HIS A 123 1.79 -36.66 15.65
N LEU A 124 1.08 -35.54 15.42
CA LEU A 124 -0.30 -35.35 15.87
C LEU A 124 -1.26 -36.41 15.31
N GLU A 125 -1.08 -36.79 14.04
CA GLU A 125 -1.87 -37.87 13.40
C GLU A 125 -1.80 -39.20 14.17
N LYS A 126 -0.62 -39.54 14.70
CA LYS A 126 -0.39 -40.76 15.48
C LYS A 126 -0.72 -40.57 16.96
N CYS A 127 -0.32 -39.44 17.54
CA CYS A 127 -0.38 -39.16 18.97
C CYS A 127 -1.80 -38.90 19.45
N LEU A 128 -2.62 -38.21 18.65
CA LEU A 128 -4.02 -37.96 18.97
C LEU A 128 -4.91 -39.12 18.55
N GLY A 129 -4.41 -40.07 17.75
CA GLY A 129 -5.12 -41.28 17.36
C GLY A 129 -6.40 -41.06 16.55
N LYS A 130 -6.85 -39.82 16.31
CA LYS A 130 -8.11 -39.48 15.61
C LYS A 130 -8.04 -39.64 14.08
N GLY A 131 -7.17 -40.51 13.58
CA GLY A 131 -6.94 -40.74 12.15
C GLY A 131 -7.28 -42.16 11.70
N ARG A 132 -6.92 -42.46 10.45
CA ARG A 132 -7.16 -43.74 9.75
C ARG A 132 -6.74 -44.99 10.54
N ASN A 133 -5.83 -44.87 11.51
CA ASN A 133 -5.41 -45.99 12.37
C ASN A 133 -6.45 -46.36 13.44
N ALA A 134 -7.19 -45.41 14.01
CA ALA A 134 -8.27 -45.71 14.95
C ALA A 134 -9.49 -46.31 14.22
N ALA A 135 -9.84 -45.79 13.04
CA ALA A 135 -10.88 -46.37 12.20
C ALA A 135 -10.55 -47.83 11.80
N ARG A 136 -9.30 -48.09 11.39
CA ARG A 136 -8.83 -49.46 11.11
C ARG A 136 -8.82 -50.37 12.35
N ALA A 137 -8.49 -49.83 13.53
CA ALA A 137 -8.53 -50.60 14.78
C ALA A 137 -9.97 -50.90 15.23
N ALA A 138 -10.91 -49.98 15.03
CA ALA A 138 -12.33 -50.19 15.27
C ALA A 138 -12.92 -51.25 14.33
N ASN A 139 -12.65 -51.16 13.02
CA ASN A 139 -13.14 -52.17 12.06
C ASN A 139 -12.59 -53.58 12.33
N ARG A 140 -11.33 -53.71 12.80
CA ARG A 140 -10.80 -55.02 13.22
C ARG A 140 -11.50 -55.61 14.43
N ARG A 141 -12.07 -54.78 15.31
CA ARG A 141 -12.85 -55.23 16.47
C ARG A 141 -14.29 -55.61 16.11
N LEU A 142 -14.81 -55.08 15.00
CA LEU A 142 -16.14 -55.41 14.47
C LEU A 142 -16.14 -56.63 13.54
N ALA A 143 -14.95 -57.06 13.08
CA ALA A 143 -14.76 -58.19 12.19
C ALA A 143 -14.33 -59.50 12.91
N LEU A 144 -14.49 -59.54 14.24
CA LEU A 144 -14.43 -60.72 15.10
C LEU A 144 -15.82 -60.95 15.68
#